data_AF-A0A2D7GCU5-F1
#
_entry.id   AF-A0A2D7GCU5-F1
#
_cell.length_a   1.000
_cell.length_b   1.000
_cell.length_c   1.000
_cell.angle_alpha   90.00
_cell.angle_beta   90.00
_cell.angle_gamma   90.00
#
_symmetry.space_group_name_H-M   'P 1'
#
loop_
_entity.id
_entity.type
_entity.pdbx_description
1 polymer ?
#
loop_
_entity_poly.entity_id
_entity_poly.type
_entity_poly.pdbx_seq_one_letter_code
_entity_poly.pdbx_strand_id
1 'polypeptide(L)'
;GSATIGMFPMQWIGHVDDVVVVDDHITGVLSEHETGKQLDVTPTGIKVLGRRSTSGRYFQVAEPGLGWGGTDIDDPLKILGPFNPKIAWEGLRLLMVSTTGEQYAYYELDKDLIPKLKPIPEILKFSADLIAENCEPSVCSVLFMGGAGGSLRAGVTENPVRLTHSVKSALTNVTCGGAETYVWPGGGITVMVDVMDMPTRSFGYVPTPALVAPIEFTLRVSDYAALGGHVDYMTTIEEIDQDNVRRVKRKVRLNDPMAAENYSWSKEA
;
A
#
# COMPACT_ATOMS: atom_id res chain seq x y z
N GLY A 1 7.80 4.85 12.78
CA GLY A 1 7.95 5.32 14.18
C GLY A 1 7.10 6.54 14.55
N SER A 2 7.34 7.73 13.96
CA SER A 2 6.63 8.97 14.34
C SER A 2 5.10 8.91 14.21
N ALA A 3 4.58 8.26 13.16
CA ALA A 3 3.14 8.09 12.98
C ALA A 3 2.51 7.26 14.12
N THR A 4 3.13 6.15 14.50
CA THR A 4 2.71 5.29 15.62
C THR A 4 2.59 6.10 16.91
N ILE A 5 3.55 6.99 17.21
CA ILE A 5 3.48 7.88 18.37
C ILE A 5 2.32 8.84 18.30
N GLY A 6 2.01 9.37 17.12
CA GLY A 6 0.87 10.26 16.92
C GLY A 6 -0.48 9.55 17.03
N MET A 7 -0.54 8.26 16.66
CA MET A 7 -1.79 7.50 16.59
C MET A 7 -2.17 6.80 17.91
N PHE A 8 -1.19 6.24 18.63
CA PHE A 8 -1.44 5.39 19.79
C PHE A 8 -1.07 5.96 21.17
N PRO A 9 -0.85 7.29 21.36
CA PRO A 9 -0.32 7.77 22.63
C PRO A 9 -1.28 7.49 23.79
N MET A 10 -2.60 7.52 23.54
CA MET A 10 -3.63 7.25 24.54
C MET A 10 -3.61 5.82 25.08
N GLN A 11 -2.97 4.87 24.39
CA GLN A 11 -2.79 3.51 24.87
C GLN A 11 -1.65 3.40 25.91
N TRP A 12 -0.80 4.44 26.00
CA TRP A 12 0.43 4.43 26.79
C TRP A 12 0.38 5.36 28.00
N ILE A 13 -0.33 6.49 27.89
CA ILE A 13 -0.44 7.48 28.97
C ILE A 13 -0.91 6.83 30.27
N GLY A 14 -0.18 7.08 31.36
CA GLY A 14 -0.44 6.52 32.69
C GLY A 14 0.11 5.10 32.90
N HIS A 15 0.37 4.36 31.83
CA HIS A 15 0.84 2.96 31.89
C HIS A 15 2.36 2.82 31.74
N VAL A 16 3.00 3.78 31.09
CA VAL A 16 4.45 3.83 30.86
C VAL A 16 4.94 5.28 30.85
N ASP A 17 6.22 5.50 31.17
CA ASP A 17 6.79 6.84 31.29
C ASP A 17 7.40 7.33 29.97
N ASP A 18 7.90 6.40 29.13
CA ASP A 18 8.26 6.69 27.74
C ASP A 18 8.00 5.52 26.80
N VAL A 19 7.85 5.86 25.52
CA VAL A 19 7.75 4.88 24.44
C VAL A 19 8.71 5.25 23.33
N VAL A 20 9.54 4.30 22.94
CA VAL A 20 10.39 4.41 21.75
C VAL A 20 9.83 3.48 20.69
N VAL A 21 9.39 4.08 19.58
CA VAL A 21 8.94 3.33 18.42
C VAL A 21 10.07 3.21 17.42
N VAL A 22 10.66 2.02 17.32
CA VAL A 22 11.81 1.71 16.49
C VAL A 22 11.39 1.44 15.05
N ASP A 23 12.08 2.09 14.13
CA ASP A 23 11.75 2.15 12.72
C ASP A 23 13.02 2.47 11.94
N ASP A 24 13.19 1.80 10.80
CA ASP A 24 14.34 1.96 9.90
C ASP A 24 14.45 3.37 9.31
N HIS A 25 13.32 4.01 9.03
CA HIS A 25 13.28 5.36 8.50
C HIS A 25 13.33 6.43 9.61
N ILE A 26 12.36 6.43 10.52
CA ILE A 26 12.18 7.42 11.58
C ILE A 26 11.75 6.77 12.88
N THR A 27 12.72 6.61 13.78
CA THR A 27 12.46 6.23 15.17
C THR A 27 11.86 7.40 15.94
N GLY A 28 10.79 7.11 16.68
CA GLY A 28 10.05 8.07 17.48
C GLY A 28 10.31 7.90 18.98
N VAL A 29 10.28 8.98 19.75
CA VAL A 29 10.32 8.97 21.23
C VAL A 29 9.17 9.80 21.79
N LEU A 30 8.29 9.19 22.59
CA LEU A 30 7.04 9.79 23.03
C LEU A 30 7.28 11.06 23.84
N SER A 31 8.11 10.99 24.88
CA SER A 31 8.35 12.12 25.80
C SER A 31 8.95 13.35 25.14
N GLU A 32 9.63 13.17 24.00
CA GLU A 32 10.17 14.27 23.22
C GLU A 32 9.27 14.73 22.07
N HIS A 33 8.39 13.86 21.55
CA HIS A 33 7.53 14.14 20.41
C HIS A 33 6.51 15.23 20.73
N GLU A 34 6.07 16.00 19.72
CA GLU A 34 5.06 17.04 19.94
C GLU A 34 3.75 16.48 20.54
N THR A 35 3.37 15.25 20.16
CA THR A 35 2.25 14.53 20.77
C THR A 35 2.45 14.31 22.28
N GLY A 36 3.64 13.89 22.71
CA GLY A 36 3.91 13.72 24.14
C GLY A 36 3.88 15.04 24.88
N LYS A 37 4.44 16.11 24.30
CA LYS A 37 4.36 17.47 24.88
C LYS A 37 2.92 17.97 25.03
N GLN A 38 2.07 17.74 24.02
CA GLN A 38 0.65 18.13 24.06
C GLN A 38 -0.16 17.31 25.06
N LEU A 39 0.31 16.13 25.42
CA LEU A 39 -0.29 15.25 26.42
C LEU A 39 0.42 15.32 27.78
N ASP A 40 1.25 16.35 27.99
CA ASP A 40 2.00 16.59 29.22
C ASP A 40 2.85 15.39 29.68
N VAL A 41 3.40 14.61 28.74
CA VAL A 41 4.33 13.52 29.04
C VAL A 41 5.62 14.11 29.59
N THR A 42 5.99 13.69 30.80
CA THR A 42 7.21 14.13 31.47
C THR A 42 8.46 13.73 30.66
N PRO A 43 9.39 14.64 30.39
CA PRO A 43 10.67 14.29 29.79
C PRO A 43 11.43 13.26 30.63
N THR A 44 11.95 12.23 29.98
CA THR A 44 12.58 11.07 30.65
C THR A 44 14.09 11.14 30.69
N GLY A 45 14.69 12.10 29.98
CA GLY A 45 16.14 12.19 29.83
C GLY A 45 16.73 11.09 28.95
N ILE A 46 15.89 10.36 28.20
CA ILE A 46 16.32 9.36 27.23
C ILE A 46 17.22 10.00 26.16
N LYS A 47 18.21 9.22 25.71
CA LYS A 47 19.11 9.62 24.64
C LYS A 47 19.05 8.58 23.53
N VAL A 48 18.75 9.00 22.31
CA VAL A 48 18.78 8.13 21.13
C VAL A 48 20.07 8.39 20.34
N LEU A 49 20.75 7.30 19.95
CA LEU A 49 21.95 7.28 19.12
C LEU A 49 21.56 7.37 17.64
N GLY A 50 21.10 8.54 17.20
CA GLY A 50 20.77 8.80 15.81
C GLY A 50 20.76 10.29 15.49
N ARG A 51 20.50 10.62 14.22
CA ARG A 51 20.41 12.01 13.78
C ARG A 51 19.03 12.57 14.12
N ARG A 52 18.98 13.41 15.16
CA ARG A 52 17.76 14.17 15.51
C ARG A 52 17.35 15.08 14.36
N SER A 53 16.12 14.95 13.89
CA SER A 53 15.55 15.84 12.86
C SER A 53 14.66 16.90 13.49
N THR A 54 13.65 16.45 14.23
CA THR A 54 12.70 17.29 14.97
C THR A 54 12.50 16.65 16.35
N SER A 55 11.79 17.33 17.25
CA SER A 55 11.59 16.85 18.62
C SER A 55 10.99 15.43 18.62
N GLY A 56 11.67 14.48 19.27
CA GLY A 56 11.26 13.08 19.31
C GLY A 56 11.31 12.31 17.99
N ARG A 57 11.99 12.81 16.95
CA ARG A 57 12.16 12.13 15.65
C ARG A 57 13.63 11.99 15.28
N TYR A 58 14.07 10.75 15.08
CA TYR A 58 15.47 10.41 14.81
C TYR A 58 15.59 9.56 13.55
N PHE A 59 16.48 9.98 12.66
CA PHE A 59 16.90 9.22 11.48
C PHE A 59 18.18 8.45 11.76
N GLN A 60 18.44 7.40 10.98
CA GLN A 60 19.74 6.70 10.98
C GLN A 60 20.15 6.24 12.38
N VAL A 61 19.21 5.63 13.11
CA VAL A 61 19.50 4.98 14.39
C VAL A 61 20.14 3.60 14.22
N ALA A 62 19.92 3.00 13.05
CA ALA A 62 20.38 1.70 12.60
C ALA A 62 20.28 1.65 11.06
N GLU A 63 20.89 0.66 10.42
CA GLU A 63 20.76 0.46 8.96
C GLU A 63 19.50 -0.38 8.65
N PRO A 64 18.94 -0.33 7.42
CA PRO A 64 17.82 -1.18 7.03
C PRO A 64 18.18 -2.68 7.07
N GLY A 65 17.26 -3.52 7.51
CA GLY A 65 17.47 -4.96 7.69
C GLY A 65 16.20 -5.75 8.02
N LEU A 66 16.37 -6.97 8.52
CA LEU A 66 15.28 -7.91 8.86
C LEU A 66 14.99 -8.00 10.37
N GLY A 67 15.64 -7.16 11.17
CA GLY A 67 15.52 -7.10 12.62
C GLY A 67 14.39 -6.16 13.07
N TRP A 68 14.65 -5.42 14.15
CA TRP A 68 13.65 -4.60 14.82
C TRP A 68 13.13 -3.45 13.96
N GLY A 69 11.82 -3.39 13.71
CA GLY A 69 11.20 -2.32 12.94
C GLY A 69 11.79 -2.12 11.54
N GLY A 70 12.28 -3.20 10.91
CA GLY A 70 12.92 -3.15 9.59
C GLY A 70 14.39 -2.73 9.61
N THR A 71 15.05 -2.73 10.77
CA THR A 71 16.47 -2.39 10.91
C THR A 71 17.38 -3.62 10.93
N ASP A 72 18.69 -3.44 10.99
CA ASP A 72 19.71 -4.49 11.11
C ASP A 72 20.01 -4.95 12.56
N ILE A 73 19.25 -4.47 13.55
CA ILE A 73 19.48 -4.79 14.96
C ILE A 73 18.43 -5.78 15.51
N ASP A 74 18.87 -6.68 16.38
CA ASP A 74 17.97 -7.58 17.13
C ASP A 74 17.64 -7.06 18.54
N ASP A 75 18.49 -6.20 19.10
CA ASP A 75 18.32 -5.61 20.43
C ASP A 75 17.96 -4.12 20.31
N PRO A 76 16.74 -3.70 20.69
CA PRO A 76 16.34 -2.30 20.72
C PRO A 76 17.31 -1.38 21.43
N LEU A 77 17.90 -1.83 22.53
CA LEU A 77 18.66 -0.95 23.42
C LEU A 77 19.94 -0.43 22.75
N LYS A 78 20.39 -1.07 21.66
CA LYS A 78 21.55 -0.62 20.87
C LYS A 78 21.39 0.80 20.31
N ILE A 79 20.15 1.26 20.11
CA ILE A 79 19.88 2.63 19.63
C ILE A 79 19.84 3.65 20.76
N LEU A 80 19.97 3.23 22.02
CA LEU A 80 19.91 4.11 23.18
C LEU A 80 21.31 4.44 23.70
N GLY A 81 21.51 5.71 24.04
CA GLY A 81 22.64 6.18 24.81
C GLY A 81 22.33 6.18 26.32
N PRO A 82 23.29 6.57 27.16
CA PRO A 82 23.04 6.71 28.59
C PRO A 82 21.96 7.77 28.86
N PHE A 83 21.02 7.44 29.73
CA PHE A 83 19.99 8.36 30.21
C PHE A 83 20.63 9.52 30.98
N ASN A 84 20.03 10.71 30.89
CA ASN A 84 20.50 11.88 31.62
C ASN A 84 20.15 11.75 33.12
N PRO A 85 21.13 11.61 34.03
CA PRO A 85 20.87 11.37 35.45
C PRO A 85 20.27 12.57 36.19
N LYS A 86 20.20 13.75 35.55
CA LYS A 86 19.50 14.92 36.11
C LYS A 86 17.99 14.90 35.84
N ILE A 87 17.53 14.04 34.94
CA ILE A 87 16.14 13.99 34.47
C ILE A 87 15.55 12.61 34.72
N ALA A 88 16.28 11.54 34.39
CA ALA A 88 15.85 10.16 34.60
C ALA A 88 15.88 9.77 36.08
N TRP A 89 15.07 8.75 36.44
CA TRP A 89 14.96 8.22 37.80
C TRP A 89 14.95 6.68 37.81
N GLU A 90 15.31 6.10 38.95
CA GLU A 90 15.17 4.65 39.19
C GLU A 90 13.69 4.24 39.12
N GLY A 91 13.39 3.16 38.40
CA GLY A 91 12.03 2.67 38.19
C GLY A 91 11.29 3.31 37.01
N LEU A 92 11.93 4.20 36.25
CA LEU A 92 11.35 4.72 35.00
C LEU A 92 10.98 3.57 34.06
N ARG A 93 9.72 3.55 33.64
CA ARG A 93 9.10 2.51 32.81
C ARG A 93 9.22 2.87 31.34
N LEU A 94 9.81 1.99 30.55
CA LEU A 94 10.12 2.21 29.14
C LEU A 94 9.51 1.08 28.29
N LEU A 95 8.70 1.45 27.29
CA LEU A 95 8.27 0.52 26.25
C LEU A 95 9.10 0.78 25.00
N MET A 96 9.82 -0.25 24.57
CA MET A 96 10.40 -0.31 23.23
C MET A 96 9.41 -1.11 22.36
N VAL A 97 9.02 -0.58 21.19
CA VAL A 97 8.11 -1.27 20.26
C VAL A 97 8.52 -1.00 18.81
N SER A 98 8.36 -1.95 17.90
CA SER A 98 8.59 -1.72 16.47
C SER A 98 7.46 -0.90 15.86
N THR A 99 7.74 -0.27 14.72
CA THR A 99 6.73 0.43 13.92
C THR A 99 5.56 -0.47 13.51
N THR A 100 5.80 -1.78 13.39
CA THR A 100 4.81 -2.81 13.03
C THR A 100 4.08 -3.39 14.24
N GLY A 101 4.48 -3.10 15.48
CA GLY A 101 3.89 -3.68 16.70
C GLY A 101 4.26 -5.15 16.95
N GLU A 102 4.77 -5.87 15.95
CA GLU A 102 5.15 -7.30 16.04
C GLU A 102 6.28 -7.57 17.04
N GLN A 103 7.11 -6.58 17.31
CA GLN A 103 8.23 -6.70 18.24
C GLN A 103 8.10 -5.64 19.34
N TYR A 104 8.19 -6.08 20.60
CA TYR A 104 8.09 -5.19 21.74
C TYR A 104 8.91 -5.74 22.93
N ALA A 105 9.35 -4.84 23.79
CA ALA A 105 9.99 -5.18 25.05
C ALA A 105 9.77 -4.06 26.09
N TYR A 106 9.53 -4.47 27.33
CA TYR A 106 9.28 -3.57 28.45
C TYR A 106 10.46 -3.57 29.41
N TYR A 107 10.88 -2.38 29.82
CA TYR A 107 12.04 -2.18 30.68
C TYR A 107 11.71 -1.25 31.84
N GLU A 108 12.41 -1.45 32.95
CA GLU A 108 12.47 -0.49 34.05
C GLU A 108 13.93 -0.12 34.30
N LEU A 109 14.22 1.16 34.50
CA LEU A 109 15.57 1.61 34.86
C LEU A 109 15.94 1.14 36.27
N ASP A 110 17.14 0.59 36.44
CA ASP A 110 17.70 0.32 37.77
C ASP A 110 18.26 1.61 38.41
N LYS A 111 18.82 1.48 39.62
CA LYS A 111 19.51 2.58 40.34
C LYS A 111 20.67 3.23 39.57
N ASP A 112 21.26 2.51 38.63
CA ASP A 112 22.37 2.97 37.79
C ASP A 112 21.84 3.52 36.44
N LEU A 113 20.51 3.65 36.32
CA LEU A 113 19.77 4.13 35.15
C LEU A 113 19.95 3.26 33.90
N ILE A 114 20.17 1.96 34.11
CA ILE A 114 20.32 0.98 33.04
C ILE A 114 18.97 0.26 32.86
N PRO A 115 18.42 0.22 31.62
CA PRO A 115 17.19 -0.52 31.35
C PRO A 115 17.35 -2.00 31.69
N LYS A 116 16.46 -2.53 32.54
CA LYS A 116 16.35 -3.96 32.83
C LYS A 116 15.06 -4.50 32.27
N LEU A 117 15.18 -5.59 31.51
CA LEU A 117 14.02 -6.27 30.93
C LEU A 117 13.08 -6.73 32.04
N LYS A 118 11.79 -6.46 31.87
CA LYS A 118 10.71 -6.85 32.77
C LYS A 118 9.58 -7.52 31.99
N PRO A 119 8.76 -8.36 32.63
CA PRO A 119 7.53 -8.84 32.01
C PRO A 119 6.66 -7.66 31.58
N ILE A 120 6.17 -7.69 30.35
CA ILE A 120 5.30 -6.62 29.83
C ILE A 120 3.94 -6.64 30.55
N PRO A 121 3.43 -5.49 31.01
CA PRO A 121 2.06 -5.37 31.49
C PRO A 121 1.04 -5.65 30.37
N GLU A 122 -0.06 -6.33 30.70
CA GLU A 122 -1.09 -6.74 29.73
C GLU A 122 -1.62 -5.57 28.89
N ILE A 123 -1.82 -4.40 29.52
CA ILE A 123 -2.30 -3.20 28.82
C ILE A 123 -1.32 -2.70 27.74
N LEU A 124 -0.01 -2.82 27.98
CA LEU A 124 1.01 -2.43 27.00
C LEU A 124 1.14 -3.50 25.91
N LYS A 125 0.95 -4.77 26.26
CA LYS A 125 0.88 -5.85 25.27
C LYS A 125 -0.30 -5.64 24.31
N PHE A 126 -1.49 -5.33 24.84
CA PHE A 126 -2.66 -4.99 24.03
C PHE A 126 -2.36 -3.81 23.09
N SER A 127 -1.63 -2.79 23.55
CA SER A 127 -1.25 -1.68 22.68
C SER A 127 -0.35 -2.10 21.51
N ALA A 128 0.56 -3.07 21.71
CA ALA A 128 1.40 -3.61 20.66
C ALA A 128 0.61 -4.46 19.66
N ASP A 129 -0.32 -5.29 20.17
CA ASP A 129 -1.23 -6.09 19.34
C ASP A 129 -2.11 -5.19 18.46
N LEU A 130 -2.60 -4.06 19.01
CA LEU A 130 -3.38 -3.07 18.26
C LEU A 130 -2.56 -2.40 17.15
N ILE A 131 -1.27 -2.10 17.40
CA ILE A 131 -0.37 -1.56 16.37
C ILE A 131 -0.18 -2.60 15.27
N ALA A 132 0.00 -3.87 15.62
CA ALA A 132 0.14 -4.96 14.66
C ALA A 132 -1.11 -5.17 13.82
N GLU A 133 -2.31 -5.06 14.41
CA GLU A 133 -3.58 -5.11 13.67
C GLU A 133 -3.73 -3.96 12.67
N ASN A 134 -3.14 -2.79 12.95
CA ASN A 134 -3.15 -1.65 12.04
C ASN A 134 -2.05 -1.73 10.95
N CYS A 135 -1.18 -2.75 11.00
CA CYS A 135 -0.12 -2.93 10.03
C CYS A 135 -0.58 -3.83 8.87
N GLU A 136 -0.97 -3.21 7.76
CA GLU A 136 -1.37 -3.94 6.56
C GLU A 136 -0.16 -4.51 5.79
N PRO A 137 -0.30 -5.67 5.11
CA PRO A 137 0.74 -6.20 4.25
C PRO A 137 1.15 -5.24 3.15
N SER A 138 2.46 -5.12 2.92
CA SER A 138 2.98 -4.38 1.77
C SER A 138 2.67 -5.13 0.48
N VAL A 139 1.83 -4.55 -0.38
CA VAL A 139 1.48 -5.08 -1.70
C VAL A 139 2.12 -4.25 -2.80
N CYS A 140 2.55 -4.91 -3.88
CA CYS A 140 3.05 -4.24 -5.08
C CYS A 140 1.99 -4.33 -6.19
N SER A 141 1.53 -3.18 -6.67
CA SER A 141 0.61 -3.08 -7.80
C SER A 141 1.38 -2.75 -9.07
N VAL A 142 1.07 -3.45 -10.17
CA VAL A 142 1.64 -3.18 -11.49
C VAL A 142 0.53 -2.70 -12.42
N LEU A 143 0.60 -1.43 -12.82
CA LEU A 143 -0.34 -0.85 -13.77
C LEU A 143 0.32 -0.74 -15.14
N PHE A 144 -0.35 -1.24 -16.18
CA PHE A 144 0.04 -0.97 -17.56
C PHE A 144 -0.71 0.26 -18.07
N MET A 145 0.03 1.22 -18.63
CA MET A 145 -0.53 2.38 -19.32
C MET A 145 -0.02 2.40 -20.76
N GLY A 146 -0.95 2.46 -21.72
CA GLY A 146 -0.62 2.44 -23.14
C GLY A 146 -1.62 3.19 -24.01
N GLY A 147 -1.12 3.77 -25.10
CA GLY A 147 -1.93 4.45 -26.10
C GLY A 147 -2.20 3.58 -27.32
N ALA A 148 -3.46 3.52 -27.76
CA ALA A 148 -3.81 3.01 -29.08
C ALA A 148 -3.46 4.06 -30.15
N GLY A 149 -2.29 3.88 -30.78
CA GLY A 149 -1.75 4.75 -31.81
C GLY A 149 -2.61 4.83 -33.08
N GLY A 150 -2.22 5.70 -34.02
CA GLY A 150 -2.93 5.88 -35.29
C GLY A 150 -3.00 4.59 -36.14
N SER A 151 -1.90 3.84 -36.21
CA SER A 151 -1.82 2.59 -36.97
C SER A 151 -2.75 1.50 -36.43
N LEU A 152 -2.79 1.32 -35.10
CA LEU A 152 -3.71 0.37 -34.46
C LEU A 152 -5.16 0.74 -34.78
N ARG A 153 -5.53 2.03 -34.63
CA ARG A 153 -6.90 2.50 -34.91
C ARG A 153 -7.27 2.39 -36.39
N ALA A 154 -6.32 2.57 -37.31
CA ALA A 154 -6.53 2.39 -38.75
C ALA A 154 -6.77 0.91 -39.11
N GLY A 155 -6.20 -0.02 -38.35
CA GLY A 155 -6.51 -1.45 -38.47
C GLY A 155 -7.93 -1.82 -38.03
N VAL A 156 -8.65 -0.91 -37.35
CA VAL A 156 -10.02 -1.15 -36.85
C VAL A 156 -11.05 -0.38 -37.69
N THR A 157 -10.77 0.86 -38.09
CA THR A 157 -11.68 1.69 -38.90
C THR A 157 -10.92 2.49 -39.95
N GLU A 158 -11.55 2.74 -41.10
CA GLU A 158 -11.00 3.57 -42.19
C GLU A 158 -10.64 4.99 -41.74
N ASN A 159 -11.43 5.59 -40.85
CA ASN A 159 -11.13 6.88 -40.22
C ASN A 159 -10.83 6.72 -38.72
N PRO A 160 -9.56 6.61 -38.32
CA PRO A 160 -9.12 6.35 -36.93
C PRO A 160 -9.71 7.28 -35.86
N VAL A 161 -10.05 8.51 -36.23
CA VAL A 161 -10.61 9.48 -35.29
C VAL A 161 -12.02 9.06 -34.85
N ARG A 162 -12.81 8.41 -35.70
CA ARG A 162 -14.18 7.98 -35.38
C ARG A 162 -14.21 6.94 -34.26
N LEU A 163 -13.29 5.97 -34.28
CA LEU A 163 -13.13 5.02 -33.16
C LEU A 163 -12.79 5.75 -31.86
N THR A 164 -11.94 6.77 -31.93
CA THR A 164 -11.58 7.57 -30.76
C THR A 164 -12.79 8.28 -30.18
N HIS A 165 -13.58 8.95 -31.03
CA HIS A 165 -14.81 9.61 -30.59
C HIS A 165 -15.81 8.58 -30.02
N SER A 166 -15.95 7.41 -30.63
CA SER A 166 -16.83 6.34 -30.15
C SER A 166 -16.48 5.84 -28.75
N VAL A 167 -15.19 5.64 -28.48
CA VAL A 167 -14.70 5.31 -27.13
C VAL A 167 -15.01 6.43 -26.13
N LYS A 168 -14.78 7.71 -26.50
CA LYS A 168 -15.05 8.84 -25.62
C LYS A 168 -16.55 9.07 -25.37
N SER A 169 -17.40 8.73 -26.33
CA SER A 169 -18.86 8.76 -26.20
C SER A 169 -19.43 7.52 -25.52
N ALA A 170 -18.60 6.63 -24.98
CA ALA A 170 -18.98 5.37 -24.33
C ALA A 170 -19.80 4.40 -25.21
N LEU A 171 -19.78 4.59 -26.54
CA LEU A 171 -20.38 3.65 -27.50
C LEU A 171 -19.50 2.41 -27.71
N THR A 172 -18.20 2.55 -27.46
CA THR A 172 -17.23 1.45 -27.54
C THR A 172 -16.62 1.19 -26.17
N ASN A 173 -16.79 -0.03 -25.67
CA ASN A 173 -16.10 -0.52 -24.49
C ASN A 173 -14.68 -0.93 -24.86
N VAL A 174 -13.70 -0.53 -24.02
CA VAL A 174 -12.28 -0.85 -24.23
C VAL A 174 -11.79 -1.73 -23.09
N THR A 175 -11.27 -2.91 -23.41
CA THR A 175 -10.64 -3.83 -22.46
C THR A 175 -9.19 -4.11 -22.86
N CYS A 176 -8.41 -4.65 -21.93
CA CYS A 176 -7.05 -5.11 -22.21
C CYS A 176 -6.90 -6.55 -21.73
N GLY A 177 -6.85 -7.50 -22.66
CA GLY A 177 -6.86 -8.94 -22.33
C GLY A 177 -8.11 -9.35 -21.55
N GLY A 178 -9.26 -8.72 -21.81
CA GLY A 178 -10.50 -8.92 -21.06
C GLY A 178 -10.61 -8.19 -19.73
N ALA A 179 -9.53 -7.58 -19.22
CA ALA A 179 -9.57 -6.77 -18.01
C ALA A 179 -10.20 -5.40 -18.25
N GLU A 180 -10.90 -4.87 -17.24
CA GLU A 180 -11.47 -3.52 -17.28
C GLU A 180 -10.36 -2.48 -17.38
N THR A 181 -10.55 -1.48 -18.23
CA THR A 181 -9.58 -0.40 -18.40
C THR A 181 -10.16 0.93 -17.94
N TYR A 182 -9.31 1.76 -17.37
CA TYR A 182 -9.58 3.18 -17.23
C TYR A 182 -9.11 3.92 -18.49
N VAL A 183 -10.07 4.47 -19.24
CA VAL A 183 -9.79 5.29 -20.42
C VAL A 183 -9.45 6.71 -19.98
N TRP A 184 -8.21 7.15 -20.22
CA TRP A 184 -7.73 8.47 -19.83
C TRP A 184 -8.43 9.60 -20.60
N PRO A 185 -8.60 10.79 -19.98
CA PRO A 185 -9.05 11.98 -20.70
C PRO A 185 -8.04 12.39 -21.78
N GLY A 186 -8.49 13.13 -22.79
CA GLY A 186 -7.65 13.63 -23.88
C GLY A 186 -8.06 13.13 -25.28
N GLY A 187 -7.34 13.60 -26.30
CA GLY A 187 -7.72 13.43 -27.71
C GLY A 187 -7.41 12.06 -28.33
N GLY A 188 -6.76 11.15 -27.60
CA GLY A 188 -6.45 9.78 -28.03
C GLY A 188 -7.17 8.71 -27.22
N ILE A 189 -6.91 7.45 -27.55
CA ILE A 189 -7.34 6.30 -26.75
C ILE A 189 -6.12 5.87 -25.92
N THR A 190 -6.05 6.34 -24.69
CA THR A 190 -5.04 5.89 -23.71
C THR A 190 -5.76 5.12 -22.63
N VAL A 191 -5.28 3.91 -22.33
CA VAL A 191 -5.86 3.04 -21.32
C VAL A 191 -4.86 2.77 -20.20
N MET A 192 -5.38 2.64 -18.98
CA MET A 192 -4.66 2.12 -17.83
C MET A 192 -5.39 0.89 -17.31
N VAL A 193 -4.64 -0.16 -16.99
CA VAL A 193 -5.20 -1.45 -16.53
C VAL A 193 -4.32 -2.04 -15.43
N ASP A 194 -4.96 -2.68 -14.46
CA ASP A 194 -4.27 -3.52 -13.48
C ASP A 194 -3.82 -4.81 -14.14
N VAL A 195 -2.51 -5.03 -14.21
CA VAL A 195 -1.92 -6.22 -14.84
C VAL A 195 -2.32 -7.50 -14.10
N MET A 196 -2.65 -7.41 -12.81
CA MET A 196 -3.09 -8.56 -12.01
C MET A 196 -4.48 -9.07 -12.42
N ASP A 197 -5.29 -8.20 -13.04
CA ASP A 197 -6.60 -8.59 -13.60
C ASP A 197 -6.49 -9.15 -15.03
N MET A 198 -5.30 -9.05 -15.65
CA MET A 198 -5.05 -9.55 -16.99
C MET A 198 -4.62 -11.03 -16.99
N PRO A 199 -4.93 -11.79 -18.05
CA PRO A 199 -4.38 -13.13 -18.22
C PRO A 199 -2.85 -13.13 -18.24
N THR A 200 -2.27 -14.15 -17.63
CA THR A 200 -0.83 -14.44 -17.74
C THR A 200 -0.41 -14.54 -19.21
N ARG A 201 0.73 -13.92 -19.56
CA ARG A 201 1.29 -13.88 -20.93
C ARG A 201 0.35 -13.29 -21.98
N SER A 202 -0.44 -12.29 -21.60
CA SER A 202 -1.38 -11.60 -22.50
C SER A 202 -0.73 -10.59 -23.45
N PHE A 203 0.49 -10.13 -23.13
CA PHE A 203 1.26 -9.23 -24.00
C PHE A 203 2.10 -10.01 -25.01
N GLY A 204 2.12 -9.53 -26.25
CA GLY A 204 3.07 -9.95 -27.27
C GLY A 204 4.30 -9.05 -27.33
N TYR A 205 5.32 -9.49 -28.06
CA TYR A 205 6.49 -8.67 -28.40
C TYR A 205 6.79 -8.83 -29.89
N VAL A 206 7.39 -7.79 -30.48
CA VAL A 206 7.94 -7.84 -31.84
C VAL A 206 9.46 -7.65 -31.79
N PRO A 207 10.22 -7.96 -32.86
CA PRO A 207 11.69 -7.79 -32.86
C PRO A 207 12.16 -6.35 -32.65
N THR A 208 11.36 -5.36 -33.04
CA THR A 208 11.53 -3.97 -32.63
C THR A 208 11.14 -3.84 -31.16
N PRO A 209 11.85 -3.08 -30.30
CA PRO A 209 11.55 -2.97 -28.86
C PRO A 209 10.21 -2.27 -28.60
N ALA A 210 9.11 -2.99 -28.83
CA ALA A 210 7.73 -2.56 -28.70
C ALA A 210 6.89 -3.72 -28.18
N LEU A 211 6.03 -3.40 -27.21
CA LEU A 211 5.03 -4.33 -26.67
C LEU A 211 3.80 -4.32 -27.57
N VAL A 212 3.21 -5.49 -27.77
CA VAL A 212 1.88 -5.64 -28.38
C VAL A 212 0.88 -5.84 -27.25
N ALA A 213 0.17 -4.77 -26.90
CA ALA A 213 -0.86 -4.82 -25.88
C ALA A 213 -2.16 -5.42 -26.44
N PRO A 214 -2.83 -6.33 -25.72
CA PRO A 214 -4.07 -6.98 -26.15
C PRO A 214 -5.29 -6.06 -25.96
N ILE A 215 -5.29 -4.89 -26.61
CA ILE A 215 -6.38 -3.92 -26.52
C ILE A 215 -7.55 -4.38 -27.40
N GLU A 216 -8.74 -4.41 -26.82
CA GLU A 216 -9.96 -4.87 -27.47
C GLU A 216 -11.01 -3.75 -27.51
N PHE A 217 -11.76 -3.67 -28.60
CA PHE A 217 -12.87 -2.73 -28.78
C PHE A 217 -14.16 -3.51 -28.95
N THR A 218 -15.10 -3.34 -28.03
CA THR A 218 -16.41 -4.00 -28.08
C THR A 218 -17.51 -2.97 -28.29
N LEU A 219 -18.34 -3.17 -29.30
CA LEU A 219 -19.45 -2.31 -29.70
C LEU A 219 -20.46 -3.09 -30.56
N ARG A 220 -21.62 -2.52 -30.84
CA ARG A 220 -22.60 -3.15 -31.74
C ARG A 220 -22.07 -3.16 -33.17
N VAL A 221 -22.33 -4.22 -33.91
CA VAL A 221 -21.93 -4.35 -35.33
C VAL A 221 -22.44 -3.18 -36.17
N SER A 222 -23.67 -2.72 -35.94
CA SER A 222 -24.24 -1.56 -36.62
C SER A 222 -23.45 -0.27 -36.36
N ASP A 223 -22.99 -0.07 -35.12
CA ASP A 223 -22.19 1.10 -34.75
C ASP A 223 -20.80 0.99 -35.39
N TYR A 224 -20.17 -0.19 -35.34
CA TYR A 224 -18.88 -0.43 -36.01
C TYR A 224 -18.94 -0.14 -37.51
N ALA A 225 -19.97 -0.62 -38.20
CA ALA A 225 -20.18 -0.33 -39.62
C ALA A 225 -20.34 1.19 -39.88
N ALA A 226 -21.14 1.88 -39.06
CA ALA A 226 -21.35 3.33 -39.19
C ALA A 226 -20.06 4.15 -38.96
N LEU A 227 -19.14 3.65 -38.14
CA LEU A 227 -17.82 4.27 -37.91
C LEU A 227 -16.86 4.10 -39.09
N GLY A 228 -17.22 3.30 -40.11
CA GLY A 228 -16.33 2.91 -41.20
C GLY A 228 -15.39 1.76 -40.78
N GLY A 229 -15.90 0.84 -39.96
CA GLY A 229 -15.18 -0.37 -39.58
C GLY A 229 -15.01 -1.32 -40.77
N HIS A 230 -13.95 -2.13 -40.72
CA HIS A 230 -13.62 -3.12 -41.74
C HIS A 230 -14.56 -4.35 -41.66
N VAL A 231 -15.82 -4.17 -42.06
CA VAL A 231 -16.89 -5.18 -41.91
C VAL A 231 -16.65 -6.45 -42.72
N ASP A 232 -15.98 -6.34 -43.86
CA ASP A 232 -15.69 -7.48 -44.75
C ASP A 232 -14.70 -8.49 -44.13
N TYR A 233 -14.01 -8.10 -43.06
CA TYR A 233 -13.06 -8.94 -42.33
C TYR A 233 -13.64 -9.53 -41.04
N MET A 234 -14.94 -9.38 -40.80
CA MET A 234 -15.60 -9.98 -39.65
C MET A 234 -15.76 -11.49 -39.79
N THR A 235 -15.66 -12.19 -38.67
CA THR A 235 -16.02 -13.59 -38.52
C THR A 235 -16.90 -13.72 -37.27
N THR A 236 -17.75 -14.73 -37.26
CA THR A 236 -18.60 -15.02 -36.09
C THR A 236 -17.79 -15.70 -34.99
N ILE A 237 -18.22 -15.59 -33.74
CA ILE A 237 -17.51 -16.23 -32.62
C ILE A 237 -17.55 -17.75 -32.77
N GLU A 238 -18.61 -18.29 -33.36
CA GLU A 238 -18.82 -19.71 -33.63
C GLU A 238 -17.80 -20.29 -34.63
N GLU A 239 -17.23 -19.46 -35.50
CA GLU A 239 -16.18 -19.84 -36.45
C GLU A 239 -14.78 -19.82 -35.82
N ILE A 240 -14.63 -19.23 -34.63
CA ILE A 240 -13.39 -19.23 -33.86
C ILE A 240 -13.29 -20.54 -33.08
N ASP A 241 -12.11 -21.17 -33.10
CA ASP A 241 -11.81 -22.40 -32.35
C ASP A 241 -11.99 -22.20 -30.84
N GLN A 242 -13.19 -22.50 -30.35
CA GLN A 242 -13.62 -22.33 -28.96
C GLN A 242 -12.86 -23.23 -27.97
N ASP A 243 -12.31 -24.35 -28.43
CA ASP A 243 -11.61 -25.31 -27.57
C ASP A 243 -10.27 -24.75 -27.07
N ASN A 244 -9.73 -23.76 -27.79
CA ASN A 244 -8.50 -23.04 -27.44
C ASN A 244 -8.75 -21.60 -26.94
N VAL A 245 -10.01 -21.18 -26.73
CA VAL A 245 -10.33 -19.84 -26.20
C VAL A 245 -10.28 -19.83 -24.67
N ARG A 246 -9.40 -19.00 -24.11
CA ARG A 246 -9.32 -18.76 -22.67
C ARG A 246 -10.45 -17.84 -22.22
N ARG A 247 -11.24 -18.27 -21.23
CA ARG A 247 -12.35 -17.50 -20.64
C ARG A 247 -11.90 -16.74 -19.40
N VAL A 248 -12.18 -15.45 -19.34
CA VAL A 248 -12.03 -14.62 -18.13
C VAL A 248 -13.40 -14.45 -17.49
N LYS A 249 -13.50 -14.61 -16.17
CA LYS A 249 -14.75 -14.34 -15.46
C LYS A 249 -15.06 -12.85 -15.57
N ARG A 250 -16.23 -12.52 -16.11
CA ARG A 250 -16.75 -11.14 -16.08
C ARG A 250 -16.95 -10.76 -14.61
N LYS A 251 -16.12 -9.86 -14.08
CA LYS A 251 -16.43 -9.20 -12.81
C LYS A 251 -17.69 -8.35 -13.05
N VAL A 252 -18.81 -8.74 -12.44
CA VAL A 252 -19.99 -7.89 -12.39
C VAL A 252 -19.60 -6.70 -11.53
N ARG A 253 -19.71 -5.47 -12.05
CA ARG A 253 -19.49 -4.25 -11.27
C ARG A 253 -20.45 -4.28 -10.07
N LEU A 254 -19.93 -4.60 -8.89
CA LEU A 254 -20.65 -4.49 -7.64
C LEU A 254 -19.86 -3.55 -6.74
N ASN A 255 -19.97 -2.26 -7.06
CA ASN A 255 -19.61 -1.18 -6.14
C ASN A 255 -20.87 -0.68 -5.42
N ASP A 256 -21.79 -1.58 -5.05
CA ASP A 256 -22.86 -1.22 -4.12
C ASP A 256 -22.35 -1.50 -2.70
N PRO A 257 -22.02 -0.47 -1.90
CA PRO A 257 -21.55 -0.68 -0.54
C PRO A 257 -22.59 -1.45 0.29
N MET A 258 -23.88 -1.42 -0.07
CA MET A 258 -24.97 -2.12 0.62
C MET A 258 -25.17 -3.56 0.17
N ALA A 259 -24.41 -4.07 -0.82
CA ALA A 259 -24.57 -5.44 -1.28
C ALA A 259 -24.24 -6.44 -0.15
N ALA A 260 -25.18 -7.35 0.15
CA ALA A 260 -25.09 -8.27 1.28
C ALA A 260 -23.84 -9.17 1.25
N GLU A 261 -23.30 -9.45 0.06
CA GLU A 261 -22.05 -10.18 -0.15
C GLU A 261 -20.81 -9.47 0.39
N ASN A 262 -20.85 -8.14 0.57
CA ASN A 262 -19.76 -7.34 1.14
C ASN A 262 -19.69 -7.46 2.67
N TYR A 263 -20.76 -7.91 3.35
CA TYR A 263 -20.88 -7.93 4.81
C TYR A 263 -20.69 -9.34 5.37
N SER A 264 -19.53 -9.94 5.14
CA SER A 264 -19.20 -11.28 5.66
C SER A 264 -19.22 -11.36 7.20
N TRP A 265 -19.02 -10.24 7.89
CA TRP A 265 -19.08 -10.11 9.34
C TRP A 265 -20.50 -10.08 9.94
N SER A 266 -21.55 -10.01 9.11
CA SER A 266 -22.95 -10.01 9.58
C SER A 266 -23.55 -11.40 9.74
N LYS A 267 -22.81 -12.48 9.40
CA LYS A 267 -23.30 -13.86 9.51
C LYS A 267 -23.22 -14.45 10.92
N GLU A 268 -22.62 -13.74 11.86
CA GLU A 268 -22.62 -14.08 13.29
C GLU A 268 -23.26 -12.94 14.09
N ALA A 269 -24.59 -12.85 14.04
CA ALA A 269 -25.41 -12.08 14.97
C ALA A 269 -26.73 -12.82 15.22
#